data_AF-A0A8I5TYQ9-F1
#
_entry.id   AF-A0A8I5TYQ9-F1
#
_cell.length_a   1.000
_cell.length_b   1.000
_cell.length_c   1.000
_cell.angle_alpha   90.00
_cell.angle_beta   90.00
_cell.angle_gamma   90.00
#
_symmetry.space_group_name_H-M   'P 1'
#
loop_
_entity.id
_entity.type
_entity.pdbx_description
1 polymer ?
#
loop_
_entity_poly.entity_id
_entity_poly.type
_entity_poly.pdbx_seq_one_letter_code
_entity_poly.pdbx_strand_id
1 'polypeptide(L)'
;MERQPGPVRGKLQIFQKTEKEPQARAGSPVQEYHTALVAGDLDHLKSLMDQFFQDANVVFEINKDEMEWQVKSPATFGLSGLWTLEYKRELTTPLCIAAAHGHTACVRHLLGRGADPDASPGGRGALHEACLGGHTACVRLLLQHRADPDLLSAEGLAPLHLCRTAASLGCAQALLEHGASVQRVGGTGRDTPLHVAAQRGLDEHARLYLGRGAHVDARNGRGETALSAACGAARRPDEHGRCLRLCALLLRRGAEADARDEDERSPLHKACGHASHSLARLLLRHGADAGALDYGGASPLGRVLQTASCALQASPQLTVQALLNHGSPTVWPDAFPKVLKTCASVPAVIEVLFNSYPQLCVSESWKEMIPEEVFQMHKPFYQSLFALAHTPRCLQHLCRCALRRLFGKRCFDLIPLLPLPKPLQNYLLLEPQGVLH
;
A
#
# COMPACT_ATOMS: atom_id res chain seq x y z
N MET A 1 15.76 1.56 54.44
CA MET A 1 15.84 1.49 52.96
C MET A 1 15.56 0.06 52.55
N GLU A 2 14.28 -0.27 52.46
CA GLU A 2 13.82 -1.60 52.03
C GLU A 2 14.02 -1.71 50.52
N ARG A 3 14.76 -2.74 50.09
CA ARG A 3 14.91 -3.09 48.68
C ARG A 3 13.57 -3.62 48.20
N GLN A 4 12.92 -2.90 47.29
CA GLN A 4 11.81 -3.46 46.52
C GLN A 4 12.30 -4.73 45.80
N PRO A 5 11.55 -5.84 45.83
CA PRO A 5 11.88 -7.02 45.05
C PRO A 5 11.81 -6.66 43.56
N GLY A 6 12.87 -6.98 42.81
CA GLY A 6 12.89 -6.79 41.36
C GLY A 6 11.90 -7.74 40.66
N PRO A 7 11.47 -7.43 39.42
CA PRO A 7 10.46 -8.20 38.72
C PRO A 7 10.89 -9.66 38.55
N VAL A 8 10.00 -10.58 38.90
CA VAL A 8 10.21 -12.03 38.72
C VAL A 8 10.29 -12.33 37.21
N ARG A 9 11.48 -12.69 36.73
CA ARG A 9 11.73 -13.04 35.32
C ARG A 9 11.52 -14.54 35.11
N GLY A 10 10.41 -14.92 34.49
CA GLY A 10 10.17 -16.29 34.02
C GLY A 10 10.74 -16.48 32.61
N LYS A 11 11.67 -17.43 32.43
CA LYS A 11 12.22 -17.79 31.11
C LYS A 11 11.34 -18.87 30.48
N LEU A 12 10.77 -18.61 29.30
CA LEU A 12 10.00 -19.59 28.53
C LEU A 12 10.77 -19.95 27.24
N GLN A 13 11.28 -21.17 27.16
CA GLN A 13 11.77 -21.73 25.88
C GLN A 13 10.61 -22.44 25.19
N ILE A 14 10.18 -21.94 24.03
CA ILE A 14 9.11 -22.54 23.22
C ILE A 14 9.75 -23.09 21.94
N PHE A 15 9.96 -24.40 21.87
CA PHE A 15 10.34 -25.07 20.62
C PHE A 15 9.11 -25.24 19.72
N GLN A 16 9.14 -24.74 18.48
CA GLN A 16 8.13 -25.10 17.49
C GLN A 16 8.52 -26.42 16.81
N LYS A 17 7.80 -27.47 17.21
CA LYS A 17 7.71 -28.83 16.67
C LYS A 17 8.39 -29.07 15.30
N THR A 18 9.51 -29.80 15.31
CA THR A 18 9.71 -30.93 14.39
C THR A 18 10.42 -32.08 15.10
N GLU A 19 9.72 -33.22 15.07
CA GLU A 19 10.17 -34.59 15.29
C GLU A 19 10.41 -35.13 16.73
N LYS A 20 9.52 -36.09 17.06
CA LYS A 20 9.53 -37.12 18.11
C LYS A 20 9.27 -36.67 19.54
N GLU A 21 8.09 -37.08 20.02
CA GLU A 21 7.72 -37.14 21.44
C GLU A 21 8.80 -37.81 22.29
N PRO A 22 8.95 -37.33 23.53
CA PRO A 22 8.62 -38.23 24.62
C PRO A 22 7.69 -37.58 25.65
N GLN A 23 6.57 -38.28 25.89
CA GLN A 23 5.88 -38.49 27.16
C GLN A 23 5.82 -37.32 28.17
N ALA A 24 4.60 -36.81 28.31
CA ALA A 24 4.01 -36.09 29.44
C ALA A 24 4.87 -36.02 30.72
N ARG A 25 5.53 -34.89 30.91
CA ARG A 25 5.85 -34.35 32.23
C ARG A 25 5.00 -33.10 32.40
N ALA A 26 4.32 -32.99 33.55
CA ALA A 26 3.50 -31.83 33.91
C ALA A 26 4.22 -30.53 33.52
N GLY A 27 3.51 -29.66 32.78
CA GLY A 27 4.11 -28.44 32.25
C GLY A 27 4.67 -27.60 33.40
N SER A 28 5.75 -26.87 33.17
CA SER A 28 6.17 -25.88 34.16
C SER A 28 5.01 -24.91 34.43
N PRO A 29 4.79 -24.42 35.67
CA PRO A 29 3.66 -23.54 35.99
C PRO A 29 3.63 -22.26 35.13
N VAL A 30 4.80 -21.84 34.63
CA VAL A 30 4.96 -20.74 33.68
C VAL A 30 4.41 -21.10 32.29
N GLN A 31 4.62 -22.34 31.82
CA GLN A 31 4.05 -22.83 30.56
C GLN A 31 2.55 -23.01 30.68
N GLU A 32 2.05 -23.57 31.77
CA GLU A 32 0.60 -23.70 32.03
C GLU A 32 -0.08 -22.33 32.04
N TYR A 33 0.54 -21.34 32.71
CA TYR A 33 0.07 -19.97 32.73
C TYR A 33 0.08 -19.32 31.34
N HIS A 34 1.13 -19.53 30.54
CA HIS A 34 1.17 -19.08 29.14
C HIS A 34 0.09 -19.77 28.29
N THR A 35 -0.14 -21.07 28.47
CA THR A 35 -1.21 -21.78 27.74
C THR A 35 -2.60 -21.28 28.14
N ALA A 36 -2.81 -20.95 29.41
CA ALA A 36 -4.06 -20.36 29.89
C ALA A 36 -4.32 -18.99 29.26
N LEU A 37 -3.28 -18.15 29.16
CA LEU A 37 -3.35 -16.85 28.50
C LEU A 37 -3.66 -16.93 27.00
N VAL A 38 -3.08 -17.91 26.30
CA VAL A 38 -3.33 -18.14 24.87
C VAL A 38 -4.73 -18.72 24.64
N ALA A 39 -5.15 -19.68 25.47
CA ALA A 39 -6.46 -20.31 25.40
C ALA A 39 -7.60 -19.36 25.84
N GLY A 40 -7.31 -18.39 26.70
CA GLY A 40 -8.29 -17.48 27.28
C GLY A 40 -9.07 -18.08 28.46
N ASP A 41 -8.55 -19.13 29.09
CA ASP A 41 -9.18 -19.76 30.25
C ASP A 41 -8.96 -18.92 31.52
N LEU A 42 -9.98 -18.14 31.85
CA LEU A 42 -9.95 -17.19 32.96
C LEU A 42 -9.92 -17.88 34.33
N ASP A 43 -10.60 -19.01 34.51
CA ASP A 43 -10.66 -19.67 35.80
C ASP A 43 -9.35 -20.38 36.12
N HIS A 44 -8.76 -21.00 35.10
CA HIS A 44 -7.42 -21.57 35.23
C HIS A 44 -6.35 -20.49 35.46
N LEU A 45 -6.45 -19.36 34.74
CA LEU A 45 -5.54 -18.21 34.91
C LEU A 45 -5.63 -17.63 36.33
N LYS A 46 -6.83 -17.44 36.89
CA LYS A 46 -7.01 -16.97 38.28
C LYS A 46 -6.35 -17.91 39.28
N SER A 47 -6.59 -19.21 39.14
CA SER A 47 -6.01 -20.22 40.03
C SER A 47 -4.48 -20.15 40.00
N LEU A 48 -3.88 -19.99 38.82
CA LEU A 48 -2.44 -19.91 38.67
C LEU A 48 -1.85 -18.59 39.20
N MET A 49 -2.55 -17.47 39.05
CA MET A 49 -2.11 -16.19 39.64
C MET A 49 -2.13 -16.23 41.16
N ASP A 50 -3.21 -16.75 41.75
CA ASP A 50 -3.35 -16.82 43.20
C ASP A 50 -2.33 -17.76 43.85
N GLN A 51 -1.91 -18.80 43.13
CA GLN A 51 -0.94 -19.79 43.64
C GLN A 51 0.52 -19.40 43.37
N PHE A 52 0.85 -18.84 42.21
CA PHE A 52 2.24 -18.73 41.74
C PHE A 52 2.68 -17.33 41.30
N PHE A 53 1.77 -16.42 40.92
CA PHE A 53 2.13 -15.13 40.33
C PHE A 53 1.34 -13.98 40.96
N GLN A 54 1.88 -13.41 42.05
CA GLN A 54 1.28 -12.25 42.72
C GLN A 54 1.42 -10.96 41.90
N ASP A 55 2.53 -10.81 41.16
CA ASP A 55 2.78 -9.66 40.29
C ASP A 55 2.17 -9.88 38.91
N ALA A 56 1.28 -8.99 38.46
CA ALA A 56 0.66 -9.07 37.13
C ALA A 56 1.60 -8.63 35.99
N ASN A 57 2.74 -8.01 36.31
CA ASN A 57 3.72 -7.45 35.36
C ASN A 57 4.87 -8.41 35.04
N VAL A 58 4.62 -9.73 35.06
CA VAL A 58 5.60 -10.73 34.64
C VAL A 58 6.04 -10.45 33.20
N VAL A 59 7.33 -10.57 32.92
CA VAL A 59 7.85 -10.50 31.54
C VAL A 59 8.24 -11.90 31.11
N PHE A 60 7.58 -12.40 30.08
CA PHE A 60 7.97 -13.62 29.37
C PHE A 60 9.09 -13.29 28.41
N GLU A 61 10.16 -14.05 28.51
CA GLU A 61 11.21 -14.11 27.49
C GLU A 61 10.94 -15.34 26.63
N ILE A 62 10.46 -15.12 25.40
CA ILE A 62 10.19 -16.17 24.41
C ILE A 62 11.39 -16.22 23.46
N ASN A 63 12.11 -17.34 23.46
CA ASN A 63 13.14 -17.60 22.47
C ASN A 63 12.48 -18.15 21.21
N LYS A 64 12.55 -17.43 20.09
CA LYS A 64 12.22 -17.97 18.77
C LYS A 64 13.44 -18.70 18.21
N ASP A 65 13.23 -19.78 17.45
CA ASP A 65 14.31 -20.53 16.75
C ASP A 65 14.99 -19.73 15.61
N GLU A 66 14.68 -18.44 15.49
CA GLU A 66 15.28 -17.51 14.55
C GLU A 66 16.58 -16.94 15.12
N MET A 67 17.66 -17.03 14.34
CA MET A 67 18.99 -16.56 14.71
C MET A 67 19.26 -15.16 14.15
N GLU A 68 19.67 -14.23 15.01
CA GLU A 68 20.06 -12.88 14.63
C GLU A 68 21.53 -12.64 15.00
N TRP A 69 22.25 -11.94 14.12
CA TRP A 69 23.61 -11.50 14.41
C TRP A 69 23.55 -10.23 15.26
N GLN A 70 24.03 -10.31 16.51
CA GLN A 70 24.12 -9.16 17.41
C GLN A 70 25.57 -8.84 17.76
N VAL A 71 25.89 -7.54 17.87
CA VAL A 71 27.19 -7.05 18.33
C VAL A 71 27.18 -6.98 19.85
N LYS A 72 27.98 -7.83 20.52
CA LYS A 72 27.96 -7.95 21.98
C LYS A 72 28.53 -6.76 22.74
N SER A 73 29.47 -6.03 22.15
CA SER A 73 30.00 -4.79 22.71
C SER A 73 30.90 -4.07 21.69
N PRO A 74 30.73 -2.75 21.47
CA PRO A 74 31.70 -1.95 20.71
C PRO A 74 33.02 -1.72 21.47
N ALA A 75 33.07 -2.04 22.76
CA ALA A 75 34.10 -1.54 23.68
C ALA A 75 35.15 -2.58 24.11
N THR A 76 35.06 -3.84 23.68
CA THR A 76 36.01 -4.87 24.15
C THR A 76 37.00 -5.22 23.04
N PHE A 77 38.09 -4.45 23.01
CA PHE A 77 39.33 -4.66 22.23
C PHE A 77 39.18 -4.89 20.71
N GLY A 78 39.39 -3.81 19.95
CA GLY A 78 39.59 -3.83 18.50
C GLY A 78 38.37 -3.39 17.72
N LEU A 79 38.58 -2.64 16.63
CA LEU A 79 37.58 -2.02 15.74
C LEU A 79 36.65 -3.02 15.01
N SER A 80 36.57 -4.27 15.46
CA SER A 80 35.69 -5.31 14.97
C SER A 80 34.69 -5.69 16.06
N GLY A 81 33.47 -5.16 15.98
CA GLY A 81 32.37 -5.68 16.80
C GLY A 81 32.22 -7.18 16.53
N LEU A 82 32.38 -8.00 17.56
CA LEU A 82 32.21 -9.45 17.44
C LEU A 82 30.71 -9.74 17.23
N TRP A 83 30.35 -10.06 16.00
CA TRP A 83 29.00 -10.54 15.69
C TRP A 83 28.87 -11.94 16.26
N THR A 84 27.93 -12.14 17.17
CA THR A 84 27.56 -13.48 17.64
C THR A 84 26.16 -13.82 17.20
N LEU A 85 26.00 -15.06 16.75
CA LEU A 85 24.72 -15.64 16.37
C LEU A 85 23.95 -15.95 17.66
N GLU A 86 22.92 -15.16 17.97
CA GLU A 86 22.06 -15.38 19.14
C GLU A 86 20.60 -15.58 18.73
N TYR A 87 19.86 -16.34 19.53
CA TYR A 87 18.41 -16.51 19.33
C TYR A 87 17.70 -15.18 19.55
N LYS A 88 16.72 -14.89 18.69
CA LYS A 88 15.84 -13.75 18.85
C LYS A 88 15.00 -13.94 20.12
N ARG A 89 15.16 -13.01 21.06
CA ARG A 89 14.45 -12.96 22.33
C ARG A 89 13.31 -11.96 22.23
N GLU A 90 12.08 -12.44 22.31
CA GLU A 90 10.91 -11.59 22.39
C GLU A 90 10.44 -11.47 23.83
N LEU A 91 10.44 -10.24 24.35
CA LEU A 91 9.93 -9.94 25.68
C LEU A 91 8.45 -9.59 25.58
N THR A 92 7.55 -10.28 26.28
CA THR A 92 6.11 -10.00 26.24
C THR A 92 5.50 -10.05 27.63
N THR A 93 4.44 -9.29 27.87
CA THR A 93 3.69 -9.35 29.14
C THR A 93 2.45 -10.24 29.00
N PRO A 94 1.93 -10.82 30.10
CA PRO A 94 0.63 -11.50 30.14
C PRO A 94 -0.48 -10.66 29.50
N LEU A 95 -0.47 -9.35 29.78
CA LEU A 95 -1.45 -8.41 29.26
C LEU A 95 -1.37 -8.28 27.74
N CYS A 96 -0.17 -8.23 27.15
CA CYS A 96 0.01 -8.22 25.70
C CYS A 96 -0.52 -9.50 25.04
N ILE A 97 -0.28 -10.67 25.63
CA ILE A 97 -0.73 -11.95 25.09
C ILE A 97 -2.27 -12.03 25.10
N ALA A 98 -2.89 -11.67 26.22
CA ALA A 98 -4.35 -11.65 26.34
C ALA A 98 -4.99 -10.63 25.38
N ALA A 99 -4.37 -9.46 25.20
CA ALA A 99 -4.81 -8.42 24.29
C ALA A 99 -4.68 -8.83 22.81
N ALA A 100 -3.60 -9.53 22.43
CA ALA A 100 -3.37 -10.03 21.07
C ALA A 100 -4.44 -11.03 20.61
N HIS A 101 -4.94 -11.87 21.52
CA HIS A 101 -5.95 -12.88 21.24
C HIS A 101 -7.39 -12.37 21.44
N GLY A 102 -7.58 -11.17 21.99
CA GLY A 102 -8.91 -10.60 22.20
C GLY A 102 -9.63 -11.11 23.45
N HIS A 103 -8.91 -11.69 24.40
CA HIS A 103 -9.46 -12.27 25.63
C HIS A 103 -9.81 -11.19 26.65
N THR A 104 -10.91 -10.49 26.40
CA THR A 104 -11.37 -9.33 27.18
C THR A 104 -11.49 -9.59 28.68
N ALA A 105 -11.95 -10.78 29.07
CA ALA A 105 -12.15 -11.15 30.46
C ALA A 105 -10.79 -11.33 31.19
N CYS A 106 -9.81 -11.93 30.51
CA CYS A 106 -8.44 -12.05 31.02
C CYS A 106 -7.77 -10.67 31.13
N VAL A 107 -7.92 -9.82 30.11
CA VAL A 107 -7.41 -8.43 30.14
C VAL A 107 -7.99 -7.65 31.32
N ARG A 108 -9.30 -7.73 31.55
CA ARG A 108 -9.96 -7.08 32.69
C ARG A 108 -9.42 -7.58 34.03
N HIS A 109 -9.21 -8.89 34.16
CA HIS A 109 -8.69 -9.46 35.40
C HIS A 109 -7.25 -9.01 35.68
N LEU A 110 -6.38 -9.02 34.66
CA LEU A 110 -4.99 -8.58 34.76
C LEU A 110 -4.89 -7.09 35.12
N LEU A 111 -5.70 -6.23 34.49
CA LEU A 111 -5.77 -4.80 34.83
C LEU A 111 -6.28 -4.58 36.26
N GLY A 112 -7.26 -5.36 36.71
CA GLY A 112 -7.76 -5.32 38.09
C GLY A 112 -6.72 -5.74 39.14
N ARG A 113 -5.69 -6.50 38.74
CA ARG A 113 -4.55 -6.90 39.57
C ARG A 113 -3.37 -5.92 39.49
N GLY A 114 -3.54 -4.77 38.84
CA GLY A 114 -2.50 -3.74 38.74
C GLY A 114 -1.48 -3.96 37.61
N ALA A 115 -1.85 -4.70 36.56
CA ALA A 115 -1.03 -4.76 35.35
C ALA A 115 -0.89 -3.35 34.74
N ASP A 116 0.34 -2.96 34.39
CA ASP A 116 0.62 -1.69 33.74
C ASP A 116 0.16 -1.74 32.26
N PRO A 117 -0.81 -0.91 31.84
CA PRO A 117 -1.30 -0.91 30.47
C PRO A 117 -0.28 -0.43 29.44
N ASP A 118 0.70 0.39 29.86
CA ASP A 118 1.71 0.99 28.98
C ASP A 118 3.01 0.16 28.92
N ALA A 119 3.07 -0.95 29.65
CA ALA A 119 4.23 -1.84 29.65
C ALA A 119 4.47 -2.44 28.24
N SER A 120 5.62 -2.08 27.64
CA SER A 120 6.03 -2.53 26.31
C SER A 120 7.45 -3.14 26.30
N PRO A 121 7.71 -4.23 27.06
CA PRO A 121 9.07 -4.77 27.20
C PRO A 121 9.65 -5.31 25.89
N GLY A 122 8.81 -5.77 24.96
CA GLY A 122 9.21 -6.19 23.60
C GLY A 122 9.04 -5.10 22.54
N GLY A 123 8.86 -3.85 22.96
CA GLY A 123 8.61 -2.74 22.04
C GLY A 123 7.18 -2.65 21.51
N ARG A 124 6.28 -3.57 21.85
CA ARG A 124 4.83 -3.44 21.60
C ARG A 124 4.07 -3.63 22.90
N GLY A 125 3.25 -2.64 23.24
CA GLY A 125 2.36 -2.69 24.40
C GLY A 125 1.03 -3.40 24.10
N ALA A 126 0.23 -3.67 25.13
CA ALA A 126 -1.02 -4.41 24.98
C ALA A 126 -2.02 -3.72 24.02
N LEU A 127 -2.03 -2.39 24.05
CA LEU A 127 -2.90 -1.59 23.19
C LEU A 127 -2.49 -1.67 21.71
N HIS A 128 -1.20 -1.85 21.41
CA HIS A 128 -0.72 -2.10 20.04
C HIS A 128 -1.22 -3.44 19.50
N GLU A 129 -1.10 -4.50 20.29
CA GLU A 129 -1.54 -5.85 19.91
C GLU A 129 -3.05 -5.94 19.74
N ALA A 130 -3.83 -5.30 20.62
CA ALA A 130 -5.28 -5.22 20.48
C ALA A 130 -5.71 -4.49 19.19
N CYS A 131 -5.00 -3.43 18.80
CA CYS A 131 -5.28 -2.69 17.56
C CYS A 131 -4.92 -3.52 16.31
N LEU A 132 -3.82 -4.26 16.35
CA LEU A 132 -3.39 -5.15 15.27
C LEU A 132 -4.40 -6.30 15.06
N GLY A 133 -4.91 -6.89 16.14
CA GLY A 133 -5.92 -7.95 16.12
C GLY A 133 -7.35 -7.45 15.83
N GLY A 134 -7.61 -6.14 15.91
CA GLY A 134 -8.95 -5.57 15.73
C GLY A 134 -9.89 -5.80 16.94
N HIS A 135 -9.33 -6.01 18.12
CA HIS A 135 -10.07 -6.36 19.35
C HIS A 135 -10.61 -5.11 20.06
N THR A 136 -11.70 -4.58 19.54
CA THR A 136 -12.31 -3.31 19.99
C THR A 136 -12.61 -3.26 21.49
N ALA A 137 -13.10 -4.36 22.06
CA ALA A 137 -13.43 -4.46 23.48
C ALA A 137 -12.18 -4.42 24.37
N CYS A 138 -11.07 -5.04 23.95
CA CYS A 138 -9.79 -4.93 24.66
C CYS A 138 -9.25 -3.50 24.61
N VAL A 139 -9.31 -2.84 23.45
CA VAL A 139 -8.86 -1.44 23.29
C VAL A 139 -9.63 -0.52 24.23
N ARG A 140 -10.97 -0.63 24.28
CA ARG A 140 -11.79 0.18 25.19
C ARG A 140 -11.44 -0.04 26.66
N LEU A 141 -11.21 -1.29 27.07
CA LEU A 141 -10.83 -1.61 28.45
C LEU A 141 -9.45 -1.02 28.81
N LEU A 142 -8.47 -1.15 27.91
CA LEU A 142 -7.13 -0.58 28.13
C LEU A 142 -7.18 0.95 28.25
N LEU A 143 -7.93 1.62 27.37
CA LEU A 143 -8.11 3.07 27.40
C LEU A 143 -8.86 3.56 28.66
N GLN A 144 -9.84 2.79 29.16
CA GLN A 144 -10.52 3.09 30.43
C GLN A 144 -9.56 3.02 31.63
N HIS A 145 -8.56 2.14 31.55
CA HIS A 145 -7.49 2.02 32.54
C HIS A 145 -6.31 2.99 32.31
N ARG A 146 -6.54 4.07 31.55
CA ARG A 146 -5.57 5.16 31.28
C ARG A 146 -4.33 4.73 30.47
N ALA A 147 -4.45 3.72 29.63
CA ALA A 147 -3.42 3.45 28.61
C ALA A 147 -3.21 4.70 27.73
N ASP A 148 -1.96 5.03 27.42
CA ASP A 148 -1.65 6.12 26.49
C ASP A 148 -2.06 5.72 25.06
N PRO A 149 -3.06 6.39 24.46
CA PRO A 149 -3.55 6.07 23.11
C PRO A 149 -2.52 6.35 22.00
N ASP A 150 -1.43 7.02 22.35
CA ASP A 150 -0.49 7.67 21.46
C ASP A 150 0.95 7.15 21.70
N LEU A 151 1.10 6.14 22.57
CA LEU A 151 2.32 5.42 22.90
C LEU A 151 2.95 4.83 21.64
N LEU A 152 4.25 5.02 21.45
CA LEU A 152 4.94 4.52 20.27
C LEU A 152 5.50 3.12 20.52
N SER A 153 5.36 2.23 19.53
CA SER A 153 6.07 0.97 19.50
C SER A 153 7.58 1.17 19.24
N ALA A 154 8.38 0.11 19.33
CA ALA A 154 9.80 0.13 18.96
C ALA A 154 10.03 0.47 17.48
N GLU A 155 9.03 0.23 16.62
CA GLU A 155 9.05 0.67 15.21
C GLU A 155 8.68 2.15 15.05
N GLY A 156 8.38 2.85 16.15
CA GLY A 156 7.88 4.23 16.14
C GLY A 156 6.44 4.34 15.64
N LEU A 157 5.65 3.27 15.70
CA LEU A 157 4.25 3.28 15.25
C LEU A 157 3.33 3.56 16.43
N ALA A 158 2.48 4.58 16.32
CA ALA A 158 1.37 4.78 17.24
C ALA A 158 0.26 3.72 16.99
N PRO A 159 -0.63 3.46 17.95
CA PRO A 159 -1.64 2.42 17.86
C PRO A 159 -2.60 2.57 16.68
N LEU A 160 -2.94 3.81 16.32
CA LEU A 160 -3.74 4.13 15.13
C LEU A 160 -3.11 3.61 13.82
N HIS A 161 -1.78 3.53 13.72
CA HIS A 161 -1.08 2.99 12.54
C HIS A 161 -1.17 1.47 12.44
N LEU A 162 -1.55 0.79 13.52
CA LEU A 162 -1.73 -0.66 13.54
C LEU A 162 -3.14 -1.09 13.15
N CYS A 163 -4.09 -0.15 13.05
CA CYS A 163 -5.43 -0.36 12.52
C CYS A 163 -5.41 -0.59 10.99
N ARG A 164 -4.92 -1.76 10.56
CA ARG A 164 -4.65 -2.11 9.15
C ARG A 164 -5.73 -2.97 8.50
N THR A 165 -6.75 -3.37 9.24
CA THR A 165 -7.83 -4.27 8.79
C THR A 165 -9.20 -3.62 8.97
N ALA A 166 -10.20 -4.06 8.20
CA ALA A 166 -11.57 -3.56 8.35
C ALA A 166 -12.14 -3.78 9.77
N ALA A 167 -11.78 -4.90 10.43
CA ALA A 167 -12.19 -5.20 11.80
C ALA A 167 -11.68 -4.19 12.83
N SER A 168 -10.53 -3.55 12.57
CA SER A 168 -9.93 -2.55 13.46
C SER A 168 -10.65 -1.19 13.45
N LEU A 169 -11.73 -1.01 12.68
CA LEU A 169 -12.47 0.26 12.63
C LEU A 169 -12.98 0.70 14.01
N GLY A 170 -13.52 -0.24 14.80
CA GLY A 170 -13.97 0.06 16.15
C GLY A 170 -12.81 0.39 17.11
N CYS A 171 -11.61 -0.14 16.86
CA CYS A 171 -10.41 0.23 17.61
C CYS A 171 -10.01 1.68 17.30
N ALA A 172 -10.00 2.04 16.01
CA ALA A 172 -9.72 3.41 15.57
C ALA A 172 -10.74 4.41 16.14
N GLN A 173 -12.03 4.06 16.17
CA GLN A 173 -13.07 4.87 16.83
C GLN A 173 -12.76 5.11 18.31
N ALA A 174 -12.51 4.03 19.06
CA ALA A 174 -12.23 4.12 20.50
C ALA A 174 -10.97 4.94 20.79
N LEU A 175 -9.90 4.78 20.01
CA LEU A 175 -8.67 5.56 20.16
C LEU A 175 -8.93 7.06 19.98
N LEU A 176 -9.69 7.44 18.97
CA LEU A 176 -9.99 8.85 18.72
C LEU A 176 -10.97 9.46 19.72
N GLU A 177 -11.86 8.66 20.31
CA GLU A 177 -12.71 9.10 21.43
C GLU A 177 -11.89 9.39 22.69
N HIS A 178 -10.81 8.65 22.90
CA HIS A 178 -9.89 8.82 24.03
C HIS A 178 -8.70 9.76 23.74
N GLY A 179 -8.75 10.55 22.65
CA GLY A 179 -7.79 11.62 22.39
C GLY A 179 -6.54 11.24 21.59
N ALA A 180 -6.52 10.09 20.92
CA ALA A 180 -5.42 9.72 20.02
C ALA A 180 -5.22 10.76 18.90
N SER A 181 -3.97 11.06 18.54
CA SER A 181 -3.66 12.05 17.53
C SER A 181 -3.78 11.50 16.11
N VAL A 182 -4.71 12.04 15.32
CA VAL A 182 -4.88 11.68 13.89
C VAL A 182 -3.73 12.13 12.99
N GLN A 183 -2.88 13.03 13.46
CA GLN A 183 -1.77 13.60 12.68
C GLN A 183 -0.41 13.03 13.09
N ARG A 184 -0.35 12.23 14.16
CA ARG A 184 0.91 11.68 14.62
C ARG A 184 1.54 10.85 13.52
N VAL A 185 2.74 11.23 13.12
CA VAL A 185 3.53 10.44 12.18
C VAL A 185 4.20 9.29 12.91
N GLY A 186 4.28 8.14 12.26
CA GLY A 186 4.93 6.96 12.81
C GLY A 186 5.69 6.16 11.77
N GLY A 187 6.55 5.27 12.25
CA GLY A 187 7.35 4.38 11.42
C GLY A 187 8.52 5.07 10.74
N THR A 188 9.34 4.26 10.07
CA THR A 188 10.49 4.73 9.27
C THR A 188 10.07 5.68 8.14
N GLY A 189 8.87 5.48 7.58
CA GLY A 189 8.31 6.33 6.53
C GLY A 189 7.67 7.63 7.01
N ARG A 190 7.60 7.88 8.34
CA ARG A 190 6.83 9.00 8.92
C ARG A 190 5.40 9.09 8.36
N ASP A 191 4.76 7.93 8.23
CA ASP A 191 3.39 7.83 7.71
C ASP A 191 2.41 8.33 8.76
N THR A 192 1.34 9.01 8.33
CA THR A 192 0.18 9.28 9.21
C THR A 192 -0.79 8.09 9.22
N PRO A 193 -1.75 8.01 10.16
CA PRO A 193 -2.79 6.98 10.14
C PRO A 193 -3.60 6.98 8.83
N LEU A 194 -3.79 8.16 8.22
CA LEU A 194 -4.45 8.29 6.91
C LEU A 194 -3.62 7.65 5.78
N HIS A 195 -2.29 7.77 5.79
CA HIS A 195 -1.42 7.10 4.81
C HIS A 195 -1.54 5.58 4.92
N VAL A 196 -1.54 5.03 6.14
CA VAL A 196 -1.69 3.60 6.36
C VAL A 196 -3.07 3.10 5.87
N ALA A 197 -4.14 3.83 6.17
CA ALA A 197 -5.47 3.51 5.67
C ALA A 197 -5.54 3.57 4.13
N ALA A 198 -4.89 4.56 3.52
CA ALA A 198 -4.79 4.73 2.08
C ALA A 198 -4.07 3.56 1.40
N GLN A 199 -2.90 3.16 1.92
CA GLN A 199 -2.14 2.02 1.41
C GLN A 199 -2.91 0.70 1.48
N ARG A 200 -3.84 0.56 2.43
CA ARG A 200 -4.65 -0.65 2.61
C ARG A 200 -6.02 -0.58 1.94
N GLY A 201 -6.39 0.55 1.36
CA GLY A 201 -7.71 0.74 0.75
C GLY A 201 -8.86 0.73 1.77
N LEU A 202 -8.62 1.22 2.99
CA LEU A 202 -9.62 1.26 4.08
C LEU A 202 -10.43 2.56 4.00
N ASP A 203 -11.50 2.54 3.21
CA ASP A 203 -12.35 3.72 2.96
C ASP A 203 -13.08 4.20 4.22
N GLU A 204 -13.59 3.31 5.06
CA GLU A 204 -14.27 3.70 6.31
C GLU A 204 -13.31 4.31 7.35
N HIS A 205 -12.08 3.79 7.48
CA HIS A 205 -11.05 4.41 8.32
C HIS A 205 -10.68 5.80 7.81
N ALA A 206 -10.50 5.95 6.50
CA ALA A 206 -10.22 7.25 5.89
C ALA A 206 -11.36 8.26 6.14
N ARG A 207 -12.64 7.85 6.03
CA ARG A 207 -13.80 8.70 6.37
C ARG A 207 -13.72 9.21 7.80
N LEU A 208 -13.43 8.31 8.72
CA LEU A 208 -13.36 8.59 10.14
C LEU A 208 -12.20 9.53 10.47
N TYR A 209 -11.00 9.28 9.94
CA TYR A 209 -9.83 10.15 10.17
C TYR A 209 -10.08 11.56 9.61
N LEU A 210 -10.59 11.67 8.38
CA LEU A 210 -10.92 12.96 7.78
C LEU A 210 -12.05 13.66 8.52
N GLY A 211 -13.03 12.93 9.05
CA GLY A 211 -14.10 13.47 9.89
C GLY A 211 -13.61 14.00 11.25
N ARG A 212 -12.45 13.54 11.73
CA ARG A 212 -11.80 14.00 12.96
C ARG A 212 -10.65 14.99 12.69
N GLY A 213 -10.60 15.58 11.49
CA GLY A 213 -9.66 16.65 11.16
C GLY A 213 -8.29 16.21 10.65
N ALA A 214 -8.14 14.97 10.16
CA ALA A 214 -6.91 14.54 9.49
C ALA A 214 -6.62 15.42 8.25
N HIS A 215 -5.36 15.78 8.03
CA HIS A 215 -4.95 16.60 6.89
C HIS A 215 -4.89 15.71 5.65
N VAL A 216 -5.69 16.07 4.64
CA VAL A 216 -5.81 15.29 3.39
C VAL A 216 -4.48 15.25 2.64
N ASP A 217 -3.79 16.40 2.58
CA ASP A 217 -2.53 16.58 1.86
C ASP A 217 -1.30 16.55 2.78
N ALA A 218 -1.42 15.93 3.96
CA ALA A 218 -0.25 15.63 4.77
C ALA A 218 0.75 14.82 3.94
N ARG A 219 2.04 15.18 4.06
CA ARG A 219 3.13 14.47 3.38
C ARG A 219 3.89 13.60 4.37
N ASN A 220 4.12 12.35 3.99
CA ASN A 220 4.98 11.45 4.75
C ASN A 220 6.47 11.76 4.52
N GLY A 221 7.36 10.96 5.09
CA GLY A 221 8.81 11.11 4.95
C GLY A 221 9.37 10.84 3.55
N ARG A 222 8.53 10.45 2.58
CA ARG A 222 8.87 10.34 1.15
C ARG A 222 8.25 11.46 0.32
N GLY A 223 7.62 12.45 0.98
CA GLY A 223 6.85 13.50 0.32
C GLY A 223 5.52 13.04 -0.28
N GLU A 224 5.10 11.78 -0.05
CA GLU A 224 3.85 11.26 -0.61
C GLU A 224 2.65 11.76 0.19
N THR A 225 1.55 12.07 -0.50
CA THR A 225 0.24 12.27 0.14
C THR A 225 -0.51 10.94 0.29
N ALA A 226 -1.56 10.92 1.10
CA ALA A 226 -2.43 9.76 1.24
C ALA A 226 -3.02 9.31 -0.13
N LEU A 227 -3.35 10.27 -1.01
CA LEU A 227 -3.82 9.97 -2.37
C LEU A 227 -2.74 9.25 -3.20
N SER A 228 -1.51 9.76 -3.18
CA SER A 228 -0.36 9.16 -3.86
C SER A 228 -0.07 7.74 -3.35
N ALA A 229 -0.10 7.55 -2.03
CA ALA A 229 0.10 6.25 -1.39
C ALA A 229 -0.98 5.23 -1.77
N ALA A 230 -2.26 5.65 -1.84
CA ALA A 230 -3.36 4.79 -2.29
C ALA A 230 -3.16 4.31 -3.74
N CYS A 231 -2.81 5.24 -4.64
CA CYS A 231 -2.58 4.94 -6.05
C CYS A 231 -1.40 3.97 -6.27
N GLY A 232 -0.36 4.02 -5.43
CA GLY A 232 0.80 3.13 -5.52
C GLY A 232 0.59 1.73 -4.93
N ALA A 233 -0.38 1.57 -4.01
CA ALA A 233 -0.55 0.34 -3.26
C ALA A 233 -1.43 -0.72 -3.92
N ALA A 234 -2.33 -0.32 -4.85
CA ALA A 234 -3.23 -1.24 -5.54
C ALA A 234 -2.46 -2.14 -6.52
N ARG A 235 -2.04 -3.33 -6.07
CA ARG A 235 -1.32 -4.31 -6.91
C ARG A 235 -2.24 -5.40 -7.43
N ARG A 236 -3.29 -5.75 -6.69
CA ARG A 236 -4.24 -6.81 -7.07
C ARG A 236 -5.53 -6.25 -7.66
N PRO A 237 -6.17 -6.91 -8.64
CA PRO A 237 -7.46 -6.48 -9.20
C PRO A 237 -8.53 -6.24 -8.14
N ASP A 238 -8.60 -7.09 -7.10
CA ASP A 238 -9.58 -6.97 -6.01
C ASP A 238 -9.39 -5.70 -5.15
N GLU A 239 -8.16 -5.19 -5.07
CA GLU A 239 -7.81 -4.00 -4.29
C GLU A 239 -8.13 -2.71 -5.06
N HIS A 240 -8.17 -2.76 -6.40
CA HIS A 240 -8.44 -1.60 -7.25
C HIS A 240 -9.81 -0.98 -6.97
N GLY A 241 -10.83 -1.80 -6.73
CA GLY A 241 -12.18 -1.30 -6.41
C GLY A 241 -12.23 -0.51 -5.10
N ARG A 242 -11.49 -0.97 -4.07
CA ARG A 242 -11.40 -0.28 -2.78
C ARG A 242 -10.55 0.99 -2.89
N CYS A 243 -9.40 0.89 -3.56
CA CYS A 243 -8.53 2.02 -3.84
C CYS A 243 -9.28 3.12 -4.60
N LEU A 244 -10.05 2.77 -5.64
CA LEU A 244 -10.86 3.72 -6.40
C LEU A 244 -11.86 4.49 -5.50
N ARG A 245 -12.56 3.79 -4.60
CA ARG A 245 -13.48 4.43 -3.65
C ARG A 245 -12.76 5.36 -2.69
N LEU A 246 -11.59 4.95 -2.20
CA LEU A 246 -10.77 5.75 -1.29
C LEU A 246 -10.20 6.99 -1.98
N CYS A 247 -9.64 6.85 -3.19
CA CYS A 247 -9.15 7.99 -3.97
C CYS A 247 -10.27 8.97 -4.32
N ALA A 248 -11.46 8.47 -4.71
CA ALA A 248 -12.62 9.31 -4.97
C ALA A 248 -13.06 10.08 -3.72
N LEU A 249 -12.93 9.47 -2.54
CA LEU A 249 -13.22 10.10 -1.28
C LEU A 249 -12.19 11.18 -0.91
N LEU A 250 -10.91 10.91 -1.07
CA LEU A 250 -9.85 11.89 -0.83
C LEU A 250 -10.00 13.10 -1.75
N LEU A 251 -10.21 12.89 -3.05
CA LEU A 251 -10.43 13.96 -4.02
C LEU A 251 -11.69 14.79 -3.70
N ARG A 252 -12.79 14.15 -3.27
CA ARG A 252 -14.00 14.86 -2.79
C ARG A 252 -13.76 15.69 -1.54
N ARG A 253 -12.77 15.33 -0.72
CA ARG A 253 -12.36 16.07 0.48
C ARG A 253 -11.29 17.12 0.20
N GLY A 254 -10.98 17.37 -1.08
CA GLY A 254 -10.07 18.43 -1.51
C GLY A 254 -8.61 18.00 -1.69
N ALA A 255 -8.32 16.70 -1.78
CA ALA A 255 -6.95 16.23 -2.02
C ALA A 255 -6.38 16.81 -3.32
N GLU A 256 -5.13 17.24 -3.27
CA GLU A 256 -4.40 17.70 -4.45
C GLU A 256 -4.09 16.52 -5.39
N ALA A 257 -4.72 16.51 -6.56
CA ALA A 257 -4.56 15.44 -7.55
C ALA A 257 -3.14 15.36 -8.15
N ASP A 258 -2.38 16.45 -8.07
CA ASP A 258 -1.03 16.61 -8.63
C ASP A 258 0.09 16.69 -7.59
N ALA A 259 -0.20 16.31 -6.34
CA ALA A 259 0.81 16.33 -5.28
C ALA A 259 2.02 15.43 -5.63
N ARG A 260 3.19 16.04 -5.76
CA ARG A 260 4.43 15.35 -6.11
C ARG A 260 5.18 14.87 -4.87
N ASP A 261 5.69 13.66 -4.94
CA ASP A 261 6.60 13.08 -3.95
C ASP A 261 8.07 13.50 -4.19
N GLU A 262 9.00 12.99 -3.38
CA GLU A 262 10.44 13.31 -3.50
C GLU A 262 11.06 12.90 -4.84
N ASP A 263 10.50 11.90 -5.53
CA ASP A 263 10.92 11.47 -6.87
C ASP A 263 10.21 12.27 -7.99
N GLU A 264 9.55 13.38 -7.63
CA GLU A 264 8.65 14.17 -8.48
C GLU A 264 7.46 13.38 -9.08
N ARG A 265 7.13 12.20 -8.54
CA ARG A 265 6.02 11.40 -9.05
C ARG A 265 4.70 11.92 -8.52
N SER A 266 3.79 12.23 -9.43
CA SER A 266 2.39 12.52 -9.11
C SER A 266 1.57 11.24 -8.85
N PRO A 267 0.38 11.32 -8.23
CA PRO A 267 -0.51 10.18 -8.06
C PRO A 267 -0.85 9.52 -9.40
N LEU A 268 -0.89 10.30 -10.49
CA LEU A 268 -1.11 9.82 -11.84
C LEU A 268 0.03 8.91 -12.32
N HIS A 269 1.30 9.23 -12.02
CA HIS A 269 2.43 8.35 -12.35
C HIS A 269 2.28 6.98 -11.69
N LYS A 270 1.83 6.93 -10.42
CA LYS A 270 1.62 5.68 -9.68
C LYS A 270 0.46 4.87 -10.24
N ALA A 271 -0.67 5.52 -10.53
CA ALA A 271 -1.82 4.88 -11.17
C ALA A 271 -1.46 4.32 -12.57
N CYS A 272 -0.65 5.06 -13.33
CA CYS A 272 -0.14 4.67 -14.63
C CYS A 272 0.87 3.52 -14.57
N GLY A 273 1.71 3.45 -13.53
CA GLY A 273 2.61 2.32 -13.30
C GLY A 273 1.87 0.99 -13.20
N HIS A 274 0.67 0.98 -12.59
CA HIS A 274 -0.19 -0.21 -12.51
C HIS A 274 -1.17 -0.36 -13.69
N ALA A 275 -1.05 0.50 -14.72
CA ALA A 275 -1.96 0.56 -15.86
C ALA A 275 -3.46 0.70 -15.49
N SER A 276 -3.78 1.29 -14.33
CA SER A 276 -5.15 1.36 -13.84
C SER A 276 -5.97 2.47 -14.53
N HIS A 277 -6.75 2.07 -15.54
CA HIS A 277 -7.59 3.01 -16.31
C HIS A 277 -8.55 3.82 -15.43
N SER A 278 -9.26 3.16 -14.51
CA SER A 278 -10.26 3.83 -13.67
C SER A 278 -9.65 4.88 -12.74
N LEU A 279 -8.49 4.59 -12.14
CA LEU A 279 -7.78 5.54 -11.29
C LEU A 279 -7.20 6.70 -12.11
N ALA A 280 -6.56 6.41 -13.25
CA ALA A 280 -6.04 7.45 -14.14
C ALA A 280 -7.16 8.38 -14.62
N ARG A 281 -8.30 7.84 -15.04
CA ARG A 281 -9.46 8.64 -15.47
C ARG A 281 -10.04 9.49 -14.34
N LEU A 282 -10.07 8.97 -13.11
CA LEU A 282 -10.51 9.73 -11.94
C LEU A 282 -9.58 10.92 -11.68
N LEU A 283 -8.26 10.69 -11.65
CA LEU A 283 -7.26 11.74 -11.40
C LEU A 283 -7.28 12.82 -12.49
N LEU A 284 -7.33 12.42 -13.77
CA LEU A 284 -7.39 13.35 -14.90
C LEU A 284 -8.64 14.23 -14.87
N ARG A 285 -9.80 13.69 -14.47
CA ARG A 285 -11.04 14.47 -14.27
C ARG A 285 -10.94 15.48 -13.12
N HIS A 286 -10.09 15.21 -12.15
CA HIS A 286 -9.80 16.11 -11.03
C HIS A 286 -8.59 17.02 -11.31
N GLY A 287 -8.17 17.14 -12.57
CA GLY A 287 -7.19 18.13 -13.01
C GLY A 287 -5.73 17.68 -12.98
N ALA A 288 -5.46 16.37 -12.80
CA ALA A 288 -4.08 15.88 -12.80
C ALA A 288 -3.37 16.13 -14.14
N ASP A 289 -2.13 16.62 -14.10
CA ASP A 289 -1.35 16.94 -15.28
C ASP A 289 -0.79 15.68 -15.97
N ALA A 290 -1.34 15.37 -17.14
CA ALA A 290 -0.95 14.23 -17.96
C ALA A 290 0.45 14.37 -18.60
N GLY A 291 1.05 15.56 -18.53
CA GLY A 291 2.36 15.89 -19.10
C GLY A 291 3.49 16.07 -18.08
N ALA A 292 3.21 15.91 -16.78
CA ALA A 292 4.24 16.01 -15.76
C ALA A 292 5.36 14.97 -16.00
N LEU A 293 6.59 15.31 -15.65
CA LEU A 293 7.73 14.40 -15.68
C LEU A 293 8.14 14.10 -14.25
N ASP A 294 8.53 12.85 -13.99
CA ASP A 294 9.21 12.47 -12.76
C ASP A 294 10.72 12.76 -12.82
N TYR A 295 11.44 12.54 -11.73
CA TYR A 295 12.89 12.74 -11.66
C TYR A 295 13.67 11.91 -12.71
N GLY A 296 13.12 10.78 -13.14
CA GLY A 296 13.68 9.94 -14.21
C GLY A 296 13.39 10.44 -15.62
N GLY A 297 12.70 11.57 -15.78
CA GLY A 297 12.24 12.10 -17.06
C GLY A 297 11.12 11.28 -17.70
N ALA A 298 10.49 10.37 -16.96
CA ALA A 298 9.37 9.58 -17.46
C ALA A 298 8.05 10.33 -17.22
N SER A 299 7.24 10.44 -18.27
CA SER A 299 5.85 10.91 -18.15
C SER A 299 4.93 9.79 -17.66
N PRO A 300 3.68 10.10 -17.22
CA PRO A 300 2.69 9.09 -16.90
C PRO A 300 2.45 8.13 -18.07
N LEU A 301 2.45 8.66 -19.31
CA LEU A 301 2.37 7.86 -20.53
C LEU A 301 3.55 6.89 -20.64
N GLY A 302 4.78 7.36 -20.42
CA GLY A 302 5.98 6.52 -20.40
C GLY A 302 5.90 5.38 -19.38
N ARG A 303 5.34 5.64 -18.19
CA ARG A 303 5.14 4.62 -17.15
C ARG A 303 4.14 3.55 -17.56
N VAL A 304 3.03 3.89 -18.22
CA VAL A 304 2.08 2.89 -18.75
C VAL A 304 2.75 2.03 -19.81
N LEU A 305 3.56 2.61 -20.71
CA LEU A 305 4.21 1.86 -21.79
C LEU A 305 5.26 0.86 -21.26
N GLN A 306 5.94 1.20 -20.17
CA GLN A 306 6.88 0.29 -19.52
C GLN A 306 6.19 -0.92 -18.87
N THR A 307 4.94 -0.77 -18.42
CA THR A 307 4.21 -1.82 -17.69
C THR A 307 3.10 -2.50 -18.51
N ALA A 308 2.81 -2.00 -19.72
CA ALA A 308 1.76 -2.51 -20.61
C ALA A 308 1.90 -4.01 -20.94
N SER A 309 3.13 -4.50 -21.12
CA SER A 309 3.39 -5.92 -21.42
C SER A 309 3.15 -6.85 -20.22
N CYS A 310 3.32 -6.34 -19.00
CA CYS A 310 3.13 -7.11 -17.76
C CYS A 310 1.69 -7.03 -17.23
N ALA A 311 0.93 -5.99 -17.60
CA ALA A 311 -0.40 -5.69 -17.05
C ALA A 311 -1.53 -5.86 -18.09
N LEU A 312 -1.53 -6.96 -18.85
CA LEU A 312 -2.53 -7.24 -19.90
C LEU A 312 -3.98 -7.18 -19.38
N GLN A 313 -4.21 -7.65 -18.15
CA GLN A 313 -5.54 -7.66 -17.52
C GLN A 313 -6.06 -6.26 -17.16
N ALA A 314 -5.19 -5.25 -17.08
CA ALA A 314 -5.55 -3.89 -16.69
C ALA A 314 -5.99 -3.01 -17.87
N SER A 315 -6.07 -3.56 -19.10
CA SER A 315 -6.45 -2.84 -20.33
C SER A 315 -5.62 -1.55 -20.56
N PRO A 316 -4.29 -1.65 -20.67
CA PRO A 316 -3.38 -0.50 -20.74
C PRO A 316 -3.72 0.47 -21.88
N GLN A 317 -4.30 -0.01 -22.99
CA GLN A 317 -4.76 0.81 -24.11
C GLN A 317 -5.75 1.91 -23.68
N LEU A 318 -6.65 1.63 -22.73
CA LEU A 318 -7.63 2.61 -22.26
C LEU A 318 -6.97 3.68 -21.39
N THR A 319 -5.91 3.32 -20.66
CA THR A 319 -5.12 4.26 -19.85
C THR A 319 -4.32 5.19 -20.77
N VAL A 320 -3.66 4.63 -21.80
CA VAL A 320 -2.97 5.41 -22.85
C VAL A 320 -3.93 6.36 -23.57
N GLN A 321 -5.10 5.85 -23.97
CA GLN A 321 -6.15 6.65 -24.62
C GLN A 321 -6.59 7.82 -23.74
N ALA A 322 -6.85 7.57 -22.45
CA ALA A 322 -7.24 8.61 -21.50
C ALA A 322 -6.15 9.69 -21.39
N LEU A 323 -4.89 9.31 -21.22
CA LEU A 323 -3.77 10.26 -21.13
C LEU A 323 -3.64 11.15 -22.37
N LEU A 324 -3.71 10.56 -23.57
CA LEU A 324 -3.63 11.32 -24.82
C LEU A 324 -4.83 12.25 -25.01
N ASN A 325 -6.02 11.87 -24.55
CA ASN A 325 -7.22 12.71 -24.62
C ASN A 325 -7.20 13.88 -23.62
N HIS A 326 -6.42 13.76 -22.55
CA HIS A 326 -6.16 14.85 -21.60
C HIS A 326 -4.87 15.65 -21.94
N GLY A 327 -4.30 15.43 -23.13
CA GLY A 327 -3.20 16.23 -23.67
C GLY A 327 -1.81 15.83 -23.16
N SER A 328 -1.62 14.56 -22.80
CA SER A 328 -0.28 14.01 -22.56
C SER A 328 0.61 14.16 -23.81
N PRO A 329 1.88 14.57 -23.67
CA PRO A 329 2.80 14.65 -24.79
C PRO A 329 3.04 13.25 -25.37
N THR A 330 3.01 13.16 -26.70
CA THR A 330 3.32 11.93 -27.41
C THR A 330 4.79 11.56 -27.25
N VAL A 331 5.11 10.27 -27.37
CA VAL A 331 6.50 9.79 -27.36
C VAL A 331 7.26 10.43 -28.53
N TRP A 332 8.55 10.72 -28.34
CA TRP A 332 9.40 11.19 -29.43
C TRP A 332 9.41 10.17 -30.59
N PRO A 333 9.23 10.59 -31.86
CA PRO A 333 9.15 9.68 -33.01
C PRO A 333 10.31 8.67 -33.08
N ASP A 334 11.54 9.13 -32.82
CA ASP A 334 12.74 8.27 -32.86
C ASP A 334 12.81 7.25 -31.72
N ALA A 335 12.03 7.46 -30.64
CA ALA A 335 11.92 6.52 -29.53
C ALA A 335 10.78 5.50 -29.74
N PHE A 336 9.95 5.66 -30.78
CA PHE A 336 8.86 4.74 -31.11
C PHE A 336 9.31 3.28 -31.32
N PRO A 337 10.48 2.97 -31.91
CA PRO A 337 10.96 1.59 -32.02
C PRO A 337 11.14 0.90 -30.66
N LYS A 338 11.52 1.65 -29.62
CA LYS A 338 11.62 1.12 -28.25
C LYS A 338 10.24 0.79 -27.71
N VAL A 339 9.25 1.65 -27.98
CA VAL A 339 7.86 1.42 -27.60
C VAL A 339 7.31 0.17 -28.29
N LEU A 340 7.56 0.00 -29.60
CA LEU A 340 7.19 -1.20 -30.34
C LEU A 340 7.76 -2.47 -29.70
N LYS A 341 9.05 -2.46 -29.34
CA LYS A 341 9.67 -3.60 -28.65
C LYS A 341 9.00 -3.92 -27.31
N THR A 342 8.68 -2.90 -26.51
CA THR A 342 8.07 -3.08 -25.18
C THR A 342 6.58 -3.45 -25.22
N CYS A 343 5.83 -2.92 -26.18
CA CYS A 343 4.37 -3.04 -26.28
C CYS A 343 3.92 -3.97 -27.41
N ALA A 344 4.83 -4.74 -28.03
CA ALA A 344 4.53 -5.62 -29.16
C ALA A 344 3.36 -6.59 -28.86
N SER A 345 3.28 -7.08 -27.63
CA SER A 345 2.23 -8.00 -27.17
C SER A 345 0.84 -7.35 -27.04
N VAL A 346 0.74 -6.02 -27.14
CA VAL A 346 -0.52 -5.27 -27.02
C VAL A 346 -0.73 -4.33 -28.22
N PRO A 347 -1.18 -4.85 -29.37
CA PRO A 347 -1.42 -4.06 -30.59
C PRO A 347 -2.31 -2.85 -30.39
N ALA A 348 -3.32 -2.95 -29.51
CA ALA A 348 -4.24 -1.84 -29.23
C ALA A 348 -3.53 -0.61 -28.63
N VAL A 349 -2.45 -0.80 -27.85
CA VAL A 349 -1.64 0.33 -27.35
C VAL A 349 -0.90 1.00 -28.50
N ILE A 350 -0.32 0.20 -29.40
CA ILE A 350 0.37 0.69 -30.60
C ILE A 350 -0.61 1.42 -31.51
N GLU A 351 -1.82 0.90 -31.69
CA GLU A 351 -2.89 1.52 -32.46
C GLU A 351 -3.21 2.92 -31.94
N VAL A 352 -3.53 3.04 -30.65
CA VAL A 352 -3.88 4.31 -30.01
C VAL A 352 -2.74 5.32 -30.13
N LEU A 353 -1.49 4.89 -29.92
CA LEU A 353 -0.32 5.76 -30.05
C LEU A 353 -0.09 6.20 -31.49
N PHE A 354 -0.02 5.27 -32.44
CA PHE A 354 0.26 5.55 -33.85
C PHE A 354 -0.80 6.51 -34.43
N ASN A 355 -2.05 6.31 -34.02
CA ASN A 355 -3.18 7.15 -34.37
C ASN A 355 -3.11 8.58 -33.79
N SER A 356 -2.25 8.84 -32.81
CA SER A 356 -2.04 10.19 -32.29
C SER A 356 -1.08 11.03 -33.15
N TYR A 357 -0.24 10.40 -33.98
CA TYR A 357 0.75 11.09 -34.80
C TYR A 357 0.16 11.56 -36.14
N PRO A 358 0.42 12.80 -36.58
CA PRO A 358 0.02 13.24 -37.91
C PRO A 358 0.78 12.47 -39.00
N GLN A 359 2.08 12.26 -38.80
CA GLN A 359 2.98 11.49 -39.66
C GLN A 359 4.01 10.79 -38.78
N LEU A 360 4.28 9.51 -39.07
CA LEU A 360 5.32 8.70 -38.44
C LEU A 360 5.97 7.86 -39.54
N CYS A 361 7.27 8.02 -39.76
CA CYS A 361 7.99 7.30 -40.80
C CYS A 361 8.24 5.86 -40.35
N VAL A 362 7.42 4.92 -40.82
CA VAL A 362 7.61 3.49 -40.56
C VAL A 362 8.83 3.01 -41.34
N SER A 363 9.75 2.35 -40.66
CA SER A 363 10.94 1.75 -41.26
C SER A 363 10.80 0.23 -41.28
N GLU A 364 11.31 -0.43 -42.33
CA GLU A 364 11.40 -1.89 -42.42
C GLU A 364 12.21 -2.49 -41.25
N SER A 365 13.16 -1.74 -40.70
CA SER A 365 13.95 -2.14 -39.52
C SER A 365 13.10 -2.41 -38.27
N TRP A 366 11.87 -1.89 -38.20
CA TRP A 366 10.98 -2.12 -37.06
C TRP A 366 10.48 -3.55 -36.99
N LYS A 367 10.49 -4.28 -38.11
CA LYS A 367 10.10 -5.68 -38.17
C LYS A 367 11.03 -6.56 -37.32
N GLU A 368 12.32 -6.24 -37.29
CA GLU A 368 13.34 -6.95 -36.49
C GLU A 368 13.15 -6.73 -34.98
N MET A 369 12.41 -5.70 -34.58
CA MET A 369 12.18 -5.34 -33.18
C MET A 369 10.97 -6.08 -32.57
N ILE A 370 10.16 -6.73 -33.39
CA ILE A 370 8.96 -7.46 -32.98
C ILE A 370 9.32 -8.95 -32.87
N PRO A 371 9.06 -9.60 -31.71
CA PRO A 371 9.25 -11.05 -31.61
C PRO A 371 8.38 -11.79 -32.64
N GLU A 372 8.97 -12.76 -33.36
CA GLU A 372 8.31 -13.47 -34.45
C GLU A 372 6.98 -14.12 -34.01
N GLU A 373 6.95 -14.67 -32.80
CA GLU A 373 5.75 -15.26 -32.18
C GLU A 373 4.59 -14.26 -32.11
N VAL A 374 4.89 -13.02 -31.68
CA VAL A 374 3.91 -11.94 -31.54
C VAL A 374 3.48 -11.41 -32.91
N PHE A 375 4.42 -11.33 -33.86
CA PHE A 375 4.13 -10.96 -35.23
C PHE A 375 3.14 -11.94 -35.88
N GLN A 376 3.34 -13.25 -35.69
CA GLN A 376 2.41 -14.26 -36.22
C GLN A 376 1.04 -14.20 -35.53
N MET A 377 0.99 -14.01 -34.21
CA MET A 377 -0.27 -13.88 -33.46
C MET A 377 -1.12 -12.68 -33.91
N HIS A 378 -0.47 -11.54 -34.21
CA HIS A 378 -1.15 -10.30 -34.62
C HIS A 378 -0.81 -9.88 -36.05
N LYS A 379 -0.60 -10.86 -36.92
CA LYS A 379 -0.23 -10.68 -38.33
C LYS A 379 -1.06 -9.64 -39.09
N PRO A 380 -2.42 -9.64 -39.05
CA PRO A 380 -3.21 -8.68 -39.81
C PRO A 380 -2.95 -7.23 -39.37
N PHE A 381 -2.73 -7.00 -38.07
CA PHE A 381 -2.44 -5.68 -37.54
C PHE A 381 -1.07 -5.18 -38.01
N TYR A 382 -0.02 -6.00 -37.85
CA TYR A 382 1.33 -5.60 -38.23
C TYR A 382 1.51 -5.45 -39.75
N GLN A 383 0.84 -6.29 -40.55
CA GLN A 383 0.82 -6.10 -42.00
C GLN A 383 0.17 -4.76 -42.40
N SER A 384 -0.91 -4.36 -41.73
CA SER A 384 -1.52 -3.04 -41.92
C SER A 384 -0.58 -1.90 -41.50
N LEU A 385 0.17 -2.06 -40.40
CA LEU A 385 1.17 -1.08 -39.96
C LEU A 385 2.26 -0.86 -41.01
N PHE A 386 2.84 -1.93 -41.55
CA PHE A 386 3.94 -1.83 -42.53
C PHE A 386 3.45 -1.37 -43.91
N ALA A 387 2.20 -1.65 -44.29
CA ALA A 387 1.60 -1.09 -45.49
C ALA A 387 1.53 0.46 -45.48
N LEU A 388 1.56 1.06 -44.29
CA LEU A 388 1.57 2.52 -44.13
C LEU A 388 2.95 3.16 -44.33
N ALA A 389 4.04 2.38 -44.47
CA ALA A 389 5.39 2.91 -44.65
C ALA A 389 5.58 3.73 -45.94
N HIS A 390 4.80 3.41 -46.97
CA HIS A 390 4.93 4.02 -48.31
C HIS A 390 3.68 4.76 -48.76
N THR A 391 2.73 5.01 -47.85
CA THR A 391 1.46 5.64 -48.19
C THR A 391 1.22 6.92 -47.37
N PRO A 392 0.76 8.02 -47.99
CA PRO A 392 0.33 9.19 -47.25
C PRO A 392 -0.90 8.86 -46.41
N ARG A 393 -0.98 9.45 -45.21
CA ARG A 393 -2.14 9.26 -44.32
C ARG A 393 -3.40 9.85 -44.95
N CYS A 394 -4.54 9.21 -44.71
CA CYS A 394 -5.81 9.67 -45.27
C CYS A 394 -6.20 11.07 -44.75
N LEU A 395 -6.97 11.83 -45.54
CA LEU A 395 -7.44 13.17 -45.16
C LEU A 395 -8.21 13.14 -43.82
N GLN A 396 -9.01 12.10 -43.59
CA GLN A 396 -9.75 11.91 -42.35
C GLN A 396 -8.82 11.84 -41.12
N HIS A 397 -7.69 11.15 -41.24
CA HIS A 397 -6.67 11.07 -40.19
C HIS A 397 -6.01 12.43 -39.93
N LEU A 398 -5.65 13.15 -40.99
CA LEU A 398 -5.08 14.49 -40.88
C LEU A 398 -6.06 15.47 -40.21
N CYS A 399 -7.35 15.40 -40.56
CA CYS A 399 -8.42 16.16 -39.90
C CYS A 399 -8.53 15.83 -38.40
N ARG A 400 -8.45 14.54 -38.02
CA ARG A 400 -8.41 14.15 -36.61
C ARG A 400 -7.24 14.77 -35.88
N CYS A 401 -6.03 14.67 -36.41
CA CYS A 401 -4.83 15.24 -35.79
C CYS A 401 -4.94 16.76 -35.66
N ALA A 402 -5.48 17.44 -36.68
CA ALA A 402 -5.72 18.88 -36.64
C ALA A 402 -6.72 19.27 -35.54
N LEU A 403 -7.88 18.60 -35.46
CA LEU A 403 -8.90 18.85 -34.42
C LEU A 403 -8.35 18.61 -33.02
N ARG A 404 -7.61 17.52 -32.81
CA ARG A 404 -6.98 17.22 -31.52
C ARG A 404 -5.94 18.26 -31.13
N ARG A 405 -5.16 18.77 -32.10
CA ARG A 405 -4.21 19.87 -31.88
C ARG A 405 -4.92 21.16 -31.46
N LEU A 406 -6.10 21.45 -32.03
CA LEU A 406 -6.91 22.61 -31.66
C LEU A 406 -7.50 22.50 -30.25
N PHE A 407 -8.01 21.34 -29.86
CA PHE A 407 -8.62 21.14 -28.54
C PHE A 407 -7.61 20.89 -27.41
N GLY A 408 -6.41 20.41 -27.73
CA GLY A 408 -5.32 20.22 -26.77
C GLY A 408 -5.73 19.35 -25.58
N LYS A 409 -5.50 19.84 -24.36
CA LYS A 409 -5.85 19.13 -23.10
C LYS A 409 -7.35 18.89 -22.91
N ARG A 410 -8.21 19.58 -23.67
CA ARG A 410 -9.67 19.55 -23.54
C ARG A 410 -10.35 18.62 -24.55
N CYS A 411 -9.61 17.76 -25.25
CA CYS A 411 -10.20 16.82 -26.20
C CYS A 411 -11.29 15.96 -25.55
N PHE A 412 -11.04 15.45 -24.33
CA PHE A 412 -12.00 14.63 -23.60
C PHE A 412 -13.34 15.34 -23.33
N ASP A 413 -13.31 16.65 -23.01
CA ASP A 413 -14.51 17.41 -22.66
C ASP A 413 -15.22 18.00 -23.87
N LEU A 414 -14.47 18.43 -24.89
CA LEU A 414 -15.02 19.17 -26.03
C LEU A 414 -15.55 18.28 -27.15
N ILE A 415 -14.91 17.14 -27.42
CA ILE A 415 -15.32 16.25 -28.52
C ILE A 415 -16.76 15.72 -28.34
N PRO A 416 -17.19 15.29 -27.14
CA PRO A 416 -18.58 14.85 -26.92
C PRO A 416 -19.63 15.93 -27.14
N LEU A 417 -19.26 17.21 -27.07
CA LEU A 417 -20.16 18.36 -27.27
C LEU A 417 -20.34 18.70 -28.76
N LEU A 418 -19.51 18.15 -29.65
CA LEU A 418 -19.63 18.40 -31.08
C LEU A 418 -20.87 17.69 -31.65
N PRO A 419 -21.59 18.31 -32.61
CA PRO A 419 -22.74 17.73 -33.29
C PRO A 419 -22.30 16.68 -34.32
N LEU A 420 -21.57 15.66 -33.87
CA LEU A 420 -21.03 14.57 -34.67
C LEU A 420 -21.67 13.24 -34.24
N PRO A 421 -21.88 12.30 -35.18
CA PRO A 421 -22.23 10.92 -34.85
C PRO A 421 -21.25 10.28 -33.87
N LYS A 422 -21.75 9.45 -32.94
CA LYS A 422 -20.93 8.73 -31.95
C LYS A 422 -19.69 8.02 -32.54
N PRO A 423 -19.76 7.32 -33.69
CA PRO A 423 -18.59 6.68 -34.28
C PRO A 423 -17.47 7.67 -34.63
N LEU A 424 -17.81 8.88 -35.09
CA LEU A 424 -16.83 9.93 -35.38
C LEU A 424 -16.26 10.55 -34.11
N GLN A 425 -17.08 10.74 -33.07
CA GLN A 425 -16.59 11.18 -31.76
C GLN A 425 -15.58 10.18 -31.18
N ASN A 426 -15.88 8.89 -31.26
CA ASN A 426 -15.02 7.81 -30.81
C ASN A 426 -13.71 7.75 -31.59
N TYR A 427 -13.77 7.94 -32.92
CA TYR A 427 -12.59 8.06 -33.77
C TYR A 427 -11.67 9.22 -33.36
N LEU A 428 -12.25 10.40 -33.05
CA LEU A 428 -11.50 11.56 -32.56
C LEU A 428 -10.89 11.32 -31.17
N LEU A 429 -11.54 10.51 -30.33
CA LEU A 429 -11.10 10.10 -28.99
C LEU A 429 -10.14 8.91 -28.98
N LEU A 430 -9.62 8.47 -30.14
CA LEU A 430 -8.66 7.38 -30.28
C LEU A 430 -9.17 6.04 -29.70
N GLU A 431 -10.46 5.72 -29.87
CA GLU A 431 -10.95 4.39 -29.49
C GLU A 431 -10.32 3.31 -30.40
N PRO A 432 -9.73 2.24 -29.83
CA PRO A 432 -9.10 1.18 -30.63
C PRO A 432 -10.16 0.36 -31.35
N GLN A 433 -10.05 0.27 -32.67
CA GLN A 433 -10.92 -0.49 -33.57
C GLN A 433 -10.21 -1.70 -34.18
N GLY A 434 -8.92 -1.88 -33.90
CA GLY A 434 -8.06 -2.91 -34.50
C GLY A 434 -7.56 -2.54 -35.90
N VAL A 435 -7.72 -1.28 -36.32
CA VAL A 435 -7.40 -0.80 -37.66
C VAL A 435 -6.57 0.49 -37.59
N LEU A 436 -5.51 0.56 -38.40
CA LEU A 436 -4.66 1.74 -38.53
C LEU A 436 -5.14 2.56 -39.75
N HIS A 437 -5.48 3.84 -39.53
CA HIS A 437 -6.21 4.69 -40.50
C HIS A 437 -5.39 5.77 -41.20
#